data_AF-A0AA36J1T9-F1
#
_entry.id   AF-A0AA36J1T9-F1
#
_cell.length_a   1.000
_cell.length_b   1.000
_cell.length_c   1.000
_cell.angle_alpha   90.00
_cell.angle_beta   90.00
_cell.angle_gamma   90.00
#
_symmetry.space_group_name_H-M   'P 1'
#
loop_
_entity.id
_entity.type
_entity.pdbx_description
1 polymer ?
#
loop_
_entity_poly.entity_id
_entity_poly.type
_entity_poly.pdbx_seq_one_letter_code
_entity_poly.pdbx_strand_id
1 'polypeptide(L)'
;MALMEAALPCSVRSLGRAEARPYQAGIFAHEPAQTRPLAARPERCFAAFAVAASSWAQRRPKVRRQAEDEEAAAQLAALEAELEALEDVAEDEIKKKADEDEAATLEKINKRFETARPGLNSEVTAGRGAESLGVEGRVAVCGCGETLQLLVERLKKEASENQQPVVLDLEEVSRMKFEDLDEALKDCTAAVVCPDPQQASEAALERAKLGLRAVLGSCPEQLRKVVLLSHVGAQEGKGGFNLGAFFSQSEGPSWSSIEDELTSTARSRSASKALYHVIVRVGDPSPDHRRGKVRCVPADESIEGFTSPETAAEAILQVFNRSVNTSFAVVEEDGDEQADWGELLLPFVGPELWRLEVKSVTRTVLFLQQWSDEFFGPGKSALKHGVKTPVQFERTPSGVLFKFRPLTERDESFENLEEGGIEFVVEEPESCPARVRARRCCYGWKVIPKENSERALLEKFQRDWKEVEQ
;
A
#
# COMPACT_ATOMS: atom_id res chain seq x y z
N MET A 1 -20.66 -40.33 50.44
CA MET A 1 -21.62 -39.77 51.42
C MET A 1 -21.21 -38.34 51.71
N ALA A 2 -22.16 -37.40 51.51
CA ALA A 2 -22.19 -35.97 51.87
C ALA A 2 -21.07 -35.06 51.31
N LEU A 3 -21.32 -34.22 50.29
CA LEU A 3 -22.06 -32.94 50.30
C LEU A 3 -21.58 -31.94 51.36
N MET A 4 -20.98 -30.83 50.92
CA MET A 4 -21.28 -29.50 51.47
C MET A 4 -21.07 -28.42 50.42
N GLU A 5 -22.16 -27.68 50.20
CA GLU A 5 -22.32 -26.50 49.37
C GLU A 5 -21.67 -25.27 50.03
N ALA A 6 -21.21 -24.32 49.22
CA ALA A 6 -21.15 -22.91 49.60
C ALA A 6 -21.51 -22.05 48.39
N ALA A 7 -22.68 -21.42 48.48
CA ALA A 7 -23.19 -20.40 47.58
C ALA A 7 -22.58 -19.02 47.91
N LEU A 8 -22.44 -18.16 46.91
CA LEU A 8 -23.13 -16.85 46.77
C LEU A 8 -22.57 -16.03 45.57
N PRO A 9 -23.30 -15.01 45.08
CA PRO A 9 -23.40 -14.66 43.65
C PRO A 9 -22.88 -13.25 43.31
N CYS A 10 -22.63 -12.98 42.03
CA CYS A 10 -22.70 -11.64 41.44
C CYS A 10 -23.04 -11.75 39.93
N SER A 11 -24.34 -11.69 39.61
CA SER A 11 -24.83 -11.53 38.23
C SER A 11 -24.87 -10.03 37.92
N VAL A 12 -24.00 -9.57 37.03
CA VAL A 12 -24.07 -8.21 36.46
C VAL A 12 -25.03 -8.21 35.27
N ARG A 13 -25.90 -7.19 35.30
CA ARG A 13 -27.03 -6.95 34.42
C ARG A 13 -26.64 -6.84 32.95
N SER A 14 -27.44 -7.49 32.11
CA SER A 14 -27.53 -7.30 30.67
C SER A 14 -28.04 -5.90 30.33
N LEU A 15 -27.36 -5.23 29.39
CA LEU A 15 -27.84 -3.99 28.77
C LEU A 15 -28.19 -4.26 27.30
N GLY A 16 -29.48 -4.13 27.01
CA GLY A 16 -30.02 -3.37 25.89
C GLY A 16 -29.70 -3.82 24.46
N ARG A 17 -30.57 -4.66 23.89
CA ARG A 17 -30.85 -4.70 22.46
C ARG A 17 -31.39 -3.33 22.00
N ALA A 18 -30.77 -2.73 21.00
CA ALA A 18 -31.37 -1.62 20.23
C ALA A 18 -32.04 -2.20 18.98
N GLU A 19 -33.36 -2.09 18.92
CA GLU A 19 -34.18 -2.47 17.77
C GLU A 19 -34.14 -1.39 16.67
N ALA A 20 -34.15 -1.89 15.43
CA ALA A 20 -34.18 -1.13 14.19
C ALA A 20 -35.51 -0.39 14.00
N ARG A 21 -35.45 0.84 13.48
CA ARG A 21 -36.61 1.60 12.99
C ARG A 21 -36.77 1.39 11.48
N PRO A 22 -37.99 1.15 10.96
CA PRO A 22 -38.24 1.17 9.52
C PRO A 22 -38.56 2.59 9.03
N TYR A 23 -38.09 2.89 7.82
CA TYR A 23 -38.41 4.10 7.05
C TYR A 23 -39.86 4.04 6.55
N GLN A 24 -40.64 5.11 6.78
CA GLN A 24 -41.96 5.33 6.19
C GLN A 24 -41.83 5.99 4.81
N ALA A 25 -42.56 5.45 3.84
CA ALA A 25 -42.76 6.03 2.51
C ALA A 25 -43.83 7.14 2.56
N GLY A 26 -43.49 8.32 2.04
CA GLY A 26 -44.42 9.44 1.87
C GLY A 26 -45.06 9.42 0.48
N ILE A 27 -46.39 9.28 0.46
CA ILE A 27 -47.28 9.40 -0.70
C ILE A 27 -47.76 10.86 -0.76
N PHE A 28 -47.61 11.56 -1.88
CA PHE A 28 -48.30 12.84 -2.12
C PHE A 28 -49.45 12.66 -3.11
N ALA A 29 -50.65 13.02 -2.65
CA ALA A 29 -51.89 13.01 -3.39
C ALA A 29 -52.17 14.40 -4.00
N HIS A 30 -52.71 14.36 -5.22
CA HIS A 30 -53.44 15.44 -5.91
C HIS A 30 -54.69 15.87 -5.14
N GLU A 31 -55.09 17.15 -5.25
CA GLU A 31 -56.46 17.58 -5.67
C GLU A 31 -56.65 19.13 -5.71
N PRO A 32 -57.75 19.69 -6.29
CA PRO A 32 -57.64 20.74 -7.30
C PRO A 32 -58.46 22.04 -7.02
N ALA A 33 -58.51 22.86 -8.08
CA ALA A 33 -59.17 24.15 -8.29
C ALA A 33 -60.55 24.40 -7.65
N GLN A 34 -60.80 25.67 -7.30
CA GLN A 34 -62.15 26.25 -7.22
C GLN A 34 -62.27 27.57 -7.99
N THR A 35 -63.27 27.57 -8.87
CA THR A 35 -63.98 28.68 -9.54
C THR A 35 -64.80 29.51 -8.53
N ARG A 36 -65.13 30.81 -8.65
CA ARG A 36 -66.08 31.49 -9.57
C ARG A 36 -66.46 32.91 -8.98
N PRO A 37 -67.45 33.72 -9.44
CA PRO A 37 -67.21 35.02 -10.11
C PRO A 37 -67.94 36.28 -9.55
N LEU A 38 -67.64 37.44 -10.18
CA LEU A 38 -68.47 38.63 -10.55
C LEU A 38 -69.54 39.21 -9.60
N ALA A 39 -69.40 40.51 -9.27
CA ALA A 39 -70.50 41.47 -9.27
C ALA A 39 -69.99 42.93 -9.39
N ALA A 40 -70.69 43.70 -10.21
CA ALA A 40 -70.40 45.07 -10.63
C ALA A 40 -70.89 46.14 -9.64
N ARG A 41 -70.36 47.37 -9.70
CA ARG A 41 -71.13 48.64 -9.92
C ARG A 41 -70.24 49.90 -9.87
N PRO A 42 -70.74 51.05 -10.38
CA PRO A 42 -69.99 51.85 -11.35
C PRO A 42 -69.93 53.33 -10.95
N GLU A 43 -68.75 53.86 -10.70
CA GLU A 43 -68.59 55.32 -10.71
C GLU A 43 -67.19 55.67 -11.20
N ARG A 44 -67.11 56.79 -11.93
CA ARG A 44 -65.92 57.61 -12.25
C ARG A 44 -65.52 57.64 -13.72
N CYS A 45 -66.41 58.19 -14.54
CA CYS A 45 -66.08 58.78 -15.84
C CYS A 45 -65.29 60.10 -15.76
N PHE A 46 -64.70 60.47 -14.61
CA PHE A 46 -63.85 61.67 -14.49
C PHE A 46 -62.38 61.38 -14.17
N ALA A 47 -61.98 60.10 -14.09
CA ALA A 47 -60.59 59.70 -13.82
C ALA A 47 -59.79 59.31 -15.08
N ALA A 48 -60.36 59.38 -16.29
CA ALA A 48 -59.72 58.87 -17.49
C ALA A 48 -58.67 59.81 -18.11
N PHE A 49 -58.72 61.13 -17.86
CA PHE A 49 -57.77 62.07 -18.45
C PHE A 49 -56.53 62.36 -17.57
N ALA A 50 -56.64 62.23 -16.25
CA ALA A 50 -55.49 62.41 -15.34
C ALA A 50 -54.55 61.18 -15.30
N VAL A 51 -55.08 59.97 -15.56
CA VAL A 51 -54.30 58.72 -15.56
C VAL A 51 -53.47 58.55 -16.85
N ALA A 52 -53.91 59.12 -17.98
CA ALA A 52 -53.15 59.05 -19.22
C ALA A 52 -51.87 59.92 -19.19
N ALA A 53 -51.92 61.09 -18.53
CA ALA A 53 -50.75 61.98 -18.39
C ALA A 53 -49.73 61.49 -17.35
N SER A 54 -50.17 60.87 -16.23
CA SER A 54 -49.23 60.29 -15.26
C SER A 54 -48.60 58.97 -15.73
N SER A 55 -49.35 58.18 -16.53
CA SER A 55 -48.85 56.96 -17.20
C SER A 55 -47.74 57.26 -18.21
N TRP A 56 -47.82 58.37 -18.95
CA TRP A 56 -46.77 58.78 -19.89
C TRP A 56 -45.52 59.35 -19.20
N ALA A 57 -45.67 60.07 -18.07
CA ALA A 57 -44.54 60.60 -17.30
C ALA A 57 -43.78 59.51 -16.51
N GLN A 58 -44.45 58.43 -16.10
CA GLN A 58 -43.81 57.30 -15.38
C GLN A 58 -43.16 56.25 -16.28
N ARG A 59 -43.39 56.27 -17.60
CA ARG A 59 -42.78 55.30 -18.54
C ARG A 59 -41.39 55.71 -19.06
N ARG A 60 -41.06 57.01 -19.05
CA ARG A 60 -39.74 57.49 -19.54
C ARG A 60 -38.52 57.01 -18.71
N PRO A 61 -38.57 56.91 -17.37
CA PRO A 61 -37.43 56.39 -16.61
C PRO A 61 -37.23 54.88 -16.76
N LYS A 62 -38.31 54.12 -17.00
CA LYS A 62 -38.25 52.65 -17.16
C LYS A 62 -37.66 52.23 -18.50
N VAL A 63 -38.01 52.94 -19.60
CA VAL A 63 -37.44 52.64 -20.92
C VAL A 63 -35.94 52.99 -20.98
N ARG A 64 -35.50 54.02 -20.26
CA ARG A 64 -34.08 54.40 -20.22
C ARG A 64 -33.23 53.40 -19.42
N ARG A 65 -33.73 52.88 -18.29
CA ARG A 65 -33.07 51.81 -17.53
C ARG A 65 -33.00 50.49 -18.29
N GLN A 66 -34.07 50.12 -19.02
CA GLN A 66 -34.03 48.91 -19.85
C GLN A 66 -32.99 49.01 -20.98
N ALA A 67 -32.84 50.19 -21.59
CA ALA A 67 -31.79 50.40 -22.59
C ALA A 67 -30.37 50.36 -22.00
N GLU A 68 -30.17 50.91 -20.80
CA GLU A 68 -28.87 50.86 -20.09
C GLU A 68 -28.53 49.43 -19.62
N ASP A 69 -29.53 48.64 -19.19
CA ASP A 69 -29.36 47.24 -18.79
C ASP A 69 -29.07 46.32 -20.00
N GLU A 70 -29.71 46.57 -21.15
CA GLU A 70 -29.42 45.85 -22.40
C GLU A 70 -28.02 46.17 -22.93
N GLU A 71 -27.57 47.42 -22.83
CA GLU A 71 -26.21 47.82 -23.21
C GLU A 71 -25.16 47.20 -22.28
N ALA A 72 -25.41 47.15 -20.97
CA ALA A 72 -24.52 46.49 -20.00
C ALA A 72 -24.45 44.97 -20.23
N ALA A 73 -25.57 44.32 -20.56
CA ALA A 73 -25.59 42.89 -20.89
C ALA A 73 -24.80 42.59 -22.19
N ALA A 74 -24.91 43.46 -23.20
CA ALA A 74 -24.13 43.33 -24.43
C ALA A 74 -22.62 43.52 -24.18
N GLN A 75 -22.23 44.45 -23.30
CA GLN A 75 -20.82 44.65 -22.91
C GLN A 75 -20.26 43.47 -22.12
N LEU A 76 -21.05 42.86 -21.22
CA LEU A 76 -20.64 41.66 -20.50
C LEU A 76 -20.45 40.46 -21.45
N ALA A 77 -21.40 40.24 -22.37
CA ALA A 77 -21.28 39.17 -23.35
C ALA A 77 -20.06 39.35 -24.27
N ALA A 78 -19.71 40.60 -24.61
CA ALA A 78 -18.50 40.90 -25.38
C ALA A 78 -17.21 40.61 -24.59
N LEU A 79 -17.17 40.95 -23.30
CA LEU A 79 -16.03 40.65 -22.43
C LEU A 79 -15.86 39.16 -22.15
N GLU A 80 -16.96 38.41 -22.00
CA GLU A 80 -16.92 36.95 -21.85
C GLU A 80 -16.35 36.29 -23.11
N ALA A 81 -16.77 36.74 -24.30
CA ALA A 81 -16.22 36.25 -25.56
C ALA A 81 -14.73 36.62 -25.75
N GLU A 82 -14.30 37.79 -25.27
CA GLU A 82 -12.88 38.18 -25.30
C GLU A 82 -12.04 37.36 -24.33
N LEU A 83 -12.57 37.02 -23.14
CA LEU A 83 -11.90 36.14 -22.18
C LEU A 83 -11.76 34.71 -22.72
N GLU A 84 -12.81 34.15 -23.31
CA GLU A 84 -12.77 32.81 -23.93
C GLU A 84 -11.72 32.76 -25.05
N ALA A 85 -11.66 33.80 -25.89
CA ALA A 85 -10.63 33.89 -26.94
C ALA A 85 -9.20 34.01 -26.38
N LEU A 86 -9.00 34.67 -25.23
CA LEU A 86 -7.70 34.77 -24.58
C LEU A 86 -7.29 33.45 -23.89
N GLU A 87 -8.25 32.71 -23.33
CA GLU A 87 -8.02 31.37 -22.76
C GLU A 87 -7.58 30.39 -23.84
N ASP A 88 -8.25 30.36 -25.01
CA ASP A 88 -7.86 29.51 -26.15
C ASP A 88 -6.42 29.81 -26.62
N VAL A 89 -6.06 31.10 -26.74
CA VAL A 89 -4.70 31.51 -27.13
C VAL A 89 -3.66 31.09 -26.08
N ALA A 90 -3.98 31.19 -24.80
CA ALA A 90 -3.09 30.77 -23.72
C ALA A 90 -2.91 29.25 -23.69
N GLU A 91 -3.97 28.47 -23.93
CA GLU A 91 -3.89 27.01 -24.03
C GLU A 91 -3.01 26.57 -25.20
N ASP A 92 -3.16 27.22 -26.37
CA ASP A 92 -2.32 26.95 -27.54
C ASP A 92 -0.84 27.32 -27.31
N GLU A 93 -0.55 28.44 -26.63
CA GLU A 93 0.83 28.81 -26.28
C GLU A 93 1.47 27.83 -25.28
N ILE A 94 0.71 27.36 -24.29
CA ILE A 94 1.19 26.38 -23.32
C ILE A 94 1.46 25.05 -24.01
N LYS A 95 0.54 24.60 -24.87
CA LYS A 95 0.69 23.36 -25.64
C LYS A 95 1.91 23.40 -26.56
N LYS A 96 2.09 24.51 -27.28
CA LYS A 96 3.25 24.70 -28.15
C LYS A 96 4.58 24.67 -27.38
N LYS A 97 4.65 25.29 -26.20
CA LYS A 97 5.85 25.23 -25.33
C LYS A 97 6.12 23.81 -24.82
N ALA A 98 5.07 23.07 -24.45
CA ALA A 98 5.21 21.69 -24.01
C ALA A 98 5.76 20.79 -25.13
N ASP A 99 5.25 20.93 -26.36
CA ASP A 99 5.74 20.18 -27.52
C ASP A 99 7.21 20.52 -27.85
N GLU A 100 7.61 21.80 -27.73
CA GLU A 100 8.99 22.25 -27.91
C GLU A 100 9.94 21.69 -26.84
N ASP A 101 9.53 21.68 -25.57
CA ASP A 101 10.32 21.13 -24.45
C ASP A 101 10.44 19.60 -24.51
N GLU A 102 9.39 18.89 -24.93
CA GLU A 102 9.41 17.44 -25.14
C GLU A 102 10.37 17.06 -26.27
N ALA A 103 10.30 17.77 -27.40
CA ALA A 103 11.23 17.56 -28.53
C ALA A 103 12.69 17.79 -28.11
N ALA A 104 12.97 18.87 -27.37
CA ALA A 104 14.31 19.17 -26.86
C ALA A 104 14.82 18.12 -25.86
N THR A 105 13.91 17.51 -25.08
CA THR A 105 14.24 16.47 -24.12
C THR A 105 14.54 15.13 -24.81
N LEU A 106 13.73 14.75 -25.80
CA LEU A 106 13.96 13.55 -26.62
C LEU A 106 15.26 13.65 -27.41
N GLU A 107 15.60 14.83 -27.94
CA GLU A 107 16.88 15.05 -28.62
C GLU A 107 18.08 14.86 -27.66
N LYS A 108 18.00 15.37 -26.41
CA LYS A 108 19.03 15.16 -25.39
C LYS A 108 19.19 13.69 -25.00
N ILE A 109 18.09 12.94 -24.91
CA ILE A 109 18.10 11.51 -24.59
C ILE A 109 18.76 10.72 -25.74
N ASN A 110 18.35 10.96 -26.98
CA ASN A 110 18.95 10.29 -28.15
C ASN A 110 20.44 10.58 -28.26
N LYS A 111 20.86 11.83 -28.03
CA LYS A 111 22.28 12.21 -28.05
C LYS A 111 23.10 11.53 -26.96
N ARG A 112 22.50 11.28 -25.78
CA ARG A 112 23.12 10.48 -24.70
C ARG A 112 23.21 9.00 -25.07
N PHE A 113 22.19 8.44 -25.71
CA PHE A 113 22.21 7.05 -26.19
C PHE A 113 23.26 6.81 -27.28
N GLU A 114 23.45 7.75 -28.20
CA GLU A 114 24.46 7.66 -29.26
C GLU A 114 25.89 7.78 -28.72
N THR A 115 26.11 8.60 -27.69
CA THR A 115 27.44 8.73 -27.05
C THR A 115 27.76 7.60 -26.06
N ALA A 116 26.76 6.86 -25.58
CA ALA A 116 26.94 5.75 -24.64
C ALA A 116 27.20 4.38 -25.30
N ARG A 117 27.33 4.29 -26.63
CA ARG A 117 27.71 3.02 -27.30
C ARG A 117 29.21 2.95 -27.62
N PRO A 118 30.00 2.35 -26.72
CA PRO A 118 31.02 1.40 -27.13
C PRO A 118 30.76 0.01 -26.52
N GLY A 119 30.47 -0.97 -27.39
CA GLY A 119 30.82 -2.38 -27.20
C GLY A 119 30.17 -3.15 -26.05
N LEU A 120 28.87 -3.46 -26.16
CA LEU A 120 28.24 -4.55 -25.41
C LEU A 120 27.48 -5.46 -26.38
N ASN A 121 28.23 -6.21 -27.17
CA ASN A 121 27.78 -7.51 -27.66
C ASN A 121 28.22 -8.54 -26.60
N SER A 122 27.42 -8.73 -25.55
CA SER A 122 27.50 -9.96 -24.75
C SER A 122 26.25 -10.77 -25.05
N GLU A 123 26.45 -11.92 -25.68
CA GLU A 123 25.48 -12.99 -25.78
C GLU A 123 24.87 -13.24 -24.39
N VAL A 124 23.57 -12.98 -24.26
CA VAL A 124 22.76 -13.49 -23.16
C VAL A 124 22.56 -14.97 -23.44
N THR A 125 23.58 -15.77 -23.12
CA THR A 125 23.39 -17.21 -22.93
C THR A 125 22.56 -17.38 -21.66
N ALA A 126 21.34 -17.88 -21.83
CA ALA A 126 20.49 -18.41 -20.78
C ALA A 126 21.18 -19.62 -20.12
N GLY A 127 22.11 -19.33 -19.20
CA GLY A 127 22.62 -20.29 -18.24
C GLY A 127 21.88 -20.07 -16.93
N ARG A 128 21.39 -21.16 -16.32
CA ARG A 128 21.05 -21.23 -14.89
C ARG A 128 22.31 -20.96 -14.04
N GLY A 129 22.83 -19.73 -14.10
CA GLY A 129 23.82 -19.24 -13.17
C GLY A 129 23.12 -19.12 -11.82
N ALA A 130 23.77 -19.60 -10.76
CA ALA A 130 23.31 -19.39 -9.40
C ALA A 130 22.98 -17.90 -9.23
N GLU A 131 21.69 -17.58 -9.13
CA GLU A 131 21.24 -16.24 -8.77
C GLU A 131 21.87 -15.96 -7.40
N SER A 132 22.87 -15.07 -7.37
CA SER A 132 23.47 -14.62 -6.12
C SER A 132 22.33 -14.12 -5.23
N LEU A 133 22.31 -14.56 -3.97
CA LEU A 133 21.41 -14.06 -2.93
C LEU A 133 21.11 -12.58 -3.17
N GLY A 134 19.83 -12.21 -3.30
CA GLY A 134 19.41 -10.81 -3.46
C GLY A 134 19.74 -9.91 -2.26
N VAL A 135 20.52 -10.41 -1.30
CA VAL A 135 21.02 -9.68 -0.15
C VAL A 135 22.32 -9.00 -0.51
N GLU A 136 22.27 -7.69 -0.70
CA GLU A 136 23.46 -6.87 -0.66
C GLU A 136 23.98 -6.80 0.78
N GLY A 137 24.93 -7.68 1.13
CA GLY A 137 25.68 -7.60 2.40
C GLY A 137 25.67 -8.88 3.23
N ARG A 138 26.20 -8.78 4.46
CA ARG A 138 26.31 -9.91 5.38
C ARG A 138 24.98 -10.11 6.15
N VAL A 139 24.63 -11.36 6.43
CA VAL A 139 23.44 -11.71 7.21
C VAL A 139 23.84 -12.23 8.59
N ALA A 140 23.30 -11.66 9.66
CA ALA A 140 23.38 -12.23 11.00
C ALA A 140 22.24 -13.23 11.20
N VAL A 141 22.51 -14.41 11.72
CA VAL A 141 21.52 -15.44 12.01
C VAL A 141 21.60 -15.76 13.49
N CYS A 142 20.56 -15.39 14.23
CA CYS A 142 20.48 -15.47 15.67
C CYS A 142 19.43 -16.52 16.07
N GLY A 143 19.82 -17.60 16.74
CA GLY A 143 18.84 -18.62 17.13
C GLY A 143 19.43 -19.96 17.55
N CYS A 144 18.58 -20.98 17.60
CA CYS A 144 18.94 -22.36 17.89
C CYS A 144 18.00 -23.33 17.16
N GLY A 145 18.31 -24.62 17.20
CA GLY A 145 17.48 -25.68 16.60
C GLY A 145 17.86 -26.07 15.17
N GLU A 146 17.09 -27.01 14.61
CA GLU A 146 17.36 -27.62 13.30
C GLU A 146 17.15 -26.64 12.13
N THR A 147 16.08 -25.84 12.17
CA THR A 147 15.79 -24.81 11.17
C THR A 147 16.95 -23.83 10.97
N LEU A 148 17.59 -23.41 12.08
CA LEU A 148 18.75 -22.53 12.05
C LEU A 148 19.93 -23.19 11.31
N GLN A 149 20.24 -24.44 11.62
CA GLN A 149 21.37 -25.16 11.04
C GLN A 149 21.20 -25.29 9.53
N LEU A 150 20.01 -25.68 9.09
CA LEU A 150 19.65 -25.80 7.67
C LEU A 150 19.73 -24.44 6.95
N LEU A 151 19.22 -23.37 7.57
CA LEU A 151 19.30 -22.03 7.03
C LEU A 151 20.76 -21.56 6.88
N VAL A 152 21.58 -21.75 7.91
CA VAL A 152 23.01 -21.37 7.89
C VAL A 152 23.76 -22.14 6.81
N GLU A 153 23.50 -23.44 6.66
CA GLU A 153 24.13 -24.25 5.60
C GLU A 153 23.78 -23.71 4.21
N ARG A 154 22.49 -23.39 3.96
CA ARG A 154 22.06 -22.81 2.69
C ARG A 154 22.64 -21.43 2.44
N LEU A 155 22.62 -20.54 3.44
CA LEU A 155 23.20 -19.21 3.34
C LEU A 155 24.70 -19.27 3.04
N LYS A 156 25.45 -20.18 3.68
CA LYS A 156 26.88 -20.37 3.39
C LYS A 156 27.15 -20.85 1.97
N LYS A 157 26.26 -21.68 1.42
CA LYS A 157 26.37 -22.22 0.06
C LYS A 157 26.11 -21.13 -1.01
N GLU A 158 25.21 -20.20 -0.73
CA GLU A 158 24.85 -19.13 -1.67
C GLU A 158 25.67 -17.84 -1.48
N ALA A 159 26.26 -17.63 -0.30
CA ALA A 159 27.06 -16.45 0.01
C ALA A 159 28.47 -16.52 -0.61
N SER A 160 28.95 -15.36 -1.07
CA SER A 160 30.36 -15.18 -1.42
C SER A 160 31.27 -15.30 -0.19
N GLU A 161 32.59 -15.48 -0.38
CA GLU A 161 33.56 -15.59 0.72
C GLU A 161 33.52 -14.39 1.68
N ASN A 162 33.22 -13.19 1.18
CA ASN A 162 33.14 -11.96 1.97
C ASN A 162 31.77 -11.71 2.61
N GLN A 163 30.75 -12.52 2.30
CA GLN A 163 29.37 -12.36 2.78
C GLN A 163 28.92 -13.52 3.67
N GLN A 164 29.85 -14.30 4.20
CA GLN A 164 29.54 -15.45 5.05
C GLN A 164 28.68 -15.03 6.26
N PRO A 165 27.59 -15.75 6.55
CA PRO A 165 26.66 -15.37 7.61
C PRO A 165 27.35 -15.39 8.99
N VAL A 166 27.00 -14.42 9.85
CA VAL A 166 27.37 -14.43 11.27
C VAL A 166 26.36 -15.29 12.00
N VAL A 167 26.81 -16.29 12.76
CA VAL A 167 25.90 -17.11 13.58
C VAL A 167 26.05 -16.68 15.03
N LEU A 168 24.93 -16.32 15.66
CA LEU A 168 24.87 -15.88 17.05
C LEU A 168 23.86 -16.74 17.81
N ASP A 169 24.19 -17.12 19.03
CA ASP A 169 23.24 -17.79 19.92
C ASP A 169 22.40 -16.74 20.67
N LEU A 170 21.07 -16.89 20.69
CA LEU A 170 20.18 -15.89 21.31
C LEU A 170 20.40 -15.76 22.83
N GLU A 171 20.77 -16.84 23.51
CA GLU A 171 21.07 -16.81 24.94
C GLU A 171 22.39 -16.09 25.20
N GLU A 172 23.42 -16.35 24.41
CA GLU A 172 24.70 -15.65 24.52
C GLU A 172 24.55 -14.16 24.20
N VAL A 173 23.83 -13.83 23.12
CA VAL A 173 23.57 -12.44 22.69
C VAL A 173 22.89 -11.63 23.79
N SER A 174 21.97 -12.24 24.55
CA SER A 174 21.33 -11.55 25.68
C SER A 174 22.29 -11.17 26.83
N ARG A 175 23.48 -11.78 26.86
CA ARG A 175 24.54 -11.55 27.87
C ARG A 175 25.73 -10.77 27.33
N MET A 176 25.84 -10.61 26.01
CA MET A 176 26.91 -9.85 25.38
C MET A 176 26.83 -8.37 25.76
N LYS A 177 27.99 -7.73 25.85
CA LYS A 177 28.03 -6.28 25.95
C LYS A 177 27.61 -5.66 24.62
N PHE A 178 27.05 -4.46 24.70
CA PHE A 178 26.58 -3.73 23.53
C PHE A 178 27.67 -3.55 22.49
N GLU A 179 28.90 -3.24 22.90
CA GLU A 179 30.04 -2.99 21.99
C GLU A 179 30.47 -4.25 21.25
N ASP A 180 30.46 -5.41 21.93
CA ASP A 180 30.83 -6.69 21.32
C ASP A 180 29.78 -7.14 20.31
N LEU A 181 28.49 -6.92 20.61
CA LEU A 181 27.39 -7.22 19.71
C LEU A 181 27.35 -6.28 18.50
N ASP A 182 27.64 -4.98 18.70
CA ASP A 182 27.73 -4.00 17.62
C ASP A 182 28.85 -4.34 16.63
N GLU A 183 30.05 -4.72 17.13
CA GLU A 183 31.15 -5.17 16.26
C GLU A 183 30.83 -6.50 15.57
N ALA A 184 30.09 -7.42 16.22
CA ALA A 184 29.66 -8.67 15.59
C ALA A 184 28.64 -8.46 14.46
N LEU A 185 27.75 -7.47 14.62
CA LEU A 185 26.74 -7.08 13.63
C LEU A 185 27.25 -6.06 12.61
N LYS A 186 28.51 -5.64 12.72
CA LYS A 186 29.17 -4.76 11.76
C LYS A 186 29.11 -5.37 10.37
N ASP A 187 28.79 -4.53 9.40
CA ASP A 187 28.59 -4.88 7.99
C ASP A 187 27.38 -5.79 7.70
N CYS A 188 26.57 -6.12 8.71
CA CYS A 188 25.33 -6.85 8.50
C CYS A 188 24.24 -5.91 8.00
N THR A 189 23.64 -6.24 6.85
CA THR A 189 22.51 -5.48 6.28
C THR A 189 21.18 -6.11 6.64
N ALA A 190 21.19 -7.39 7.03
CA ALA A 190 20.03 -8.11 7.52
C ALA A 190 20.34 -8.99 8.74
N ALA A 191 19.31 -9.25 9.53
CA ALA A 191 19.35 -10.21 10.63
C ALA A 191 18.16 -11.18 10.52
N VAL A 192 18.39 -12.45 10.83
CA VAL A 192 17.37 -13.47 11.02
C VAL A 192 17.35 -13.83 12.50
N VAL A 193 16.19 -13.73 13.12
CA VAL A 193 15.95 -14.20 14.49
C VAL A 193 15.11 -15.46 14.38
N CYS A 194 15.73 -16.61 14.64
CA CYS A 194 15.19 -17.94 14.43
C CYS A 194 15.14 -18.70 15.76
N PRO A 195 14.27 -18.31 16.71
CA PRO A 195 14.00 -19.14 17.88
C PRO A 195 13.40 -20.48 17.44
N ASP A 196 13.70 -21.54 18.17
CA ASP A 196 13.14 -22.86 17.89
C ASP A 196 11.63 -22.88 18.21
N PRO A 197 10.75 -23.04 17.21
CA PRO A 197 9.30 -23.05 17.44
C PRO A 197 8.86 -24.20 18.35
N GLN A 198 9.62 -25.29 18.41
CA GLN A 198 9.33 -26.44 19.29
C GLN A 198 9.57 -26.11 20.77
N GLN A 199 10.41 -25.11 21.06
CA GLN A 199 10.75 -24.70 22.41
C GLN A 199 9.83 -23.58 22.89
N ALA A 200 8.52 -23.83 22.91
CA ALA A 200 7.52 -22.89 23.41
C ALA A 200 7.48 -22.73 24.95
N SER A 201 8.53 -23.17 25.65
CA SER A 201 8.63 -22.97 27.11
C SER A 201 8.79 -21.49 27.44
N GLU A 202 8.19 -21.04 28.53
CA GLU A 202 8.25 -19.65 28.99
C GLU A 202 9.70 -19.12 29.09
N ALA A 203 10.62 -19.94 29.61
CA ALA A 203 12.04 -19.59 29.73
C ALA A 203 12.76 -19.50 28.37
N ALA A 204 12.36 -20.29 27.37
CA ALA A 204 12.92 -20.19 26.02
C ALA A 204 12.39 -18.95 25.28
N LEU A 205 11.09 -18.66 25.42
CA LEU A 205 10.48 -17.46 24.85
C LEU A 205 11.06 -16.18 25.48
N GLU A 206 11.32 -16.17 26.79
CA GLU A 206 11.98 -15.03 27.43
C GLU A 206 13.41 -14.84 26.91
N ARG A 207 14.19 -15.92 26.78
CA ARG A 207 15.54 -15.86 26.20
C ARG A 207 15.50 -15.33 24.77
N ALA A 208 14.57 -15.81 23.94
CA ALA A 208 14.39 -15.35 22.58
C ALA A 208 14.04 -13.85 22.52
N LYS A 209 13.14 -13.40 23.41
CA LYS A 209 12.75 -11.98 23.52
C LYS A 209 13.93 -11.09 23.96
N LEU A 210 14.69 -11.52 24.96
CA LEU A 210 15.87 -10.78 25.42
C LEU A 210 16.98 -10.74 24.37
N GLY A 211 17.23 -11.85 23.67
CA GLY A 211 18.15 -11.90 22.55
C GLY A 211 17.72 -10.98 21.40
N LEU A 212 16.44 -11.01 21.02
CA LEU A 212 15.87 -10.10 20.03
C LEU A 212 16.06 -8.63 20.45
N ARG A 213 15.76 -8.29 21.71
CA ARG A 213 15.97 -6.94 22.24
C ARG A 213 17.42 -6.50 22.17
N ALA A 214 18.37 -7.39 22.46
CA ALA A 214 19.78 -7.08 22.36
C ALA A 214 20.20 -6.81 20.90
N VAL A 215 19.78 -7.65 19.95
CA VAL A 215 20.02 -7.45 18.51
C VAL A 215 19.44 -6.12 18.03
N LEU A 216 18.19 -5.84 18.40
CA LEU A 216 17.49 -4.60 18.05
C LEU A 216 18.01 -3.38 18.82
N GLY A 217 18.67 -3.59 19.95
CA GLY A 217 19.34 -2.56 20.73
C GLY A 217 20.62 -2.10 20.05
N SER A 218 21.49 -3.04 19.64
CA SER A 218 22.70 -2.74 18.88
C SER A 218 22.40 -2.19 17.48
N CYS A 219 21.39 -2.74 16.80
CA CYS A 219 20.81 -2.31 15.51
C CYS A 219 21.65 -1.28 14.75
N PRO A 220 22.76 -1.73 14.13
CA PRO A 220 23.67 -0.84 13.44
C PRO A 220 22.92 -0.10 12.32
N GLU A 221 23.38 1.10 11.95
CA GLU A 221 22.67 1.94 10.96
C GLU A 221 22.50 1.23 9.60
N GLN A 222 23.38 0.28 9.32
CA GLN A 222 23.41 -0.56 8.13
C GLN A 222 22.34 -1.64 8.14
N LEU A 223 21.81 -2.04 9.30
CA LEU A 223 20.79 -3.08 9.42
C LEU A 223 19.46 -2.54 8.89
N ARG A 224 19.04 -3.03 7.73
CA ARG A 224 17.82 -2.60 7.02
C ARG A 224 16.67 -3.58 7.15
N LYS A 225 16.95 -4.87 7.36
CA LYS A 225 15.92 -5.92 7.37
C LYS A 225 16.09 -6.89 8.53
N VAL A 226 15.00 -7.21 9.23
CA VAL A 226 14.97 -8.28 10.24
C VAL A 226 13.89 -9.30 9.87
N VAL A 227 14.26 -10.58 9.80
CA VAL A 227 13.31 -11.67 9.58
C VAL A 227 13.15 -12.43 10.89
N LEU A 228 11.94 -12.56 11.40
CA LEU A 228 11.64 -13.32 12.61
C LEU A 228 10.90 -14.59 12.22
N LEU A 229 11.41 -15.75 12.65
CA LEU A 229 10.66 -16.98 12.67
C LEU A 229 9.75 -16.98 13.91
N SER A 230 8.45 -17.13 13.68
CA SER A 230 7.43 -17.16 14.72
C SER A 230 6.49 -18.35 14.52
N HIS A 231 5.51 -18.50 15.38
CA HIS A 231 4.58 -19.62 15.41
C HIS A 231 3.20 -19.23 14.84
N VAL A 232 2.59 -20.14 14.10
CA VAL A 232 1.20 -19.99 13.60
C VAL A 232 0.23 -19.93 14.78
N GLY A 233 -0.62 -18.91 14.82
CA GLY A 233 -1.51 -18.69 15.96
C GLY A 233 -0.94 -17.75 17.03
N ALA A 234 0.30 -17.24 16.88
CA ALA A 234 0.91 -16.31 17.83
C ALA A 234 0.01 -15.10 18.17
N GLN A 235 -0.73 -14.59 17.18
CA GLN A 235 -1.64 -13.43 17.29
C GLN A 235 -3.12 -13.80 17.39
N GLU A 236 -3.47 -15.08 17.45
CA GLU A 236 -4.87 -15.49 17.60
C GLU A 236 -5.44 -14.94 18.92
N GLY A 237 -6.63 -14.35 18.84
CA GLY A 237 -7.28 -13.71 19.99
C GLY A 237 -6.77 -12.30 20.34
N LYS A 238 -5.68 -11.81 19.72
CA LYS A 238 -5.23 -10.40 19.86
C LYS A 238 -5.93 -9.41 18.93
N GLY A 239 -6.97 -9.85 18.21
CA GLY A 239 -7.86 -9.00 17.42
C GLY A 239 -8.68 -8.05 18.29
N GLY A 240 -8.06 -6.96 18.75
CA GLY A 240 -8.66 -5.94 19.59
C GLY A 240 -7.62 -4.97 20.15
N PHE A 241 -8.07 -3.85 20.70
CA PHE A 241 -7.20 -2.98 21.51
C PHE A 241 -6.66 -3.80 22.69
N ASN A 242 -5.38 -4.14 22.65
CA ASN A 242 -4.74 -4.86 23.75
C ASN A 242 -4.53 -3.90 24.93
N LEU A 243 -5.59 -3.69 25.73
CA LEU A 243 -5.56 -2.84 26.91
C LEU A 243 -4.55 -3.34 27.95
N GLY A 244 -4.24 -4.65 27.97
CA GLY A 244 -3.23 -5.24 28.85
C GLY A 244 -1.85 -4.62 28.65
N ALA A 245 -1.47 -4.36 27.39
CA ALA A 245 -0.22 -3.67 27.06
C ALA A 245 -0.17 -2.23 27.60
N PHE A 246 -1.32 -1.56 27.76
CA PHE A 246 -1.41 -0.21 28.33
C PHE A 246 -1.25 -0.18 29.85
N PHE A 247 -1.64 -1.25 30.55
CA PHE A 247 -1.62 -1.30 32.02
C PHE A 247 -0.35 -1.92 32.60
N SER A 248 0.69 -2.16 31.79
CA SER A 248 1.95 -2.79 32.20
C SER A 248 1.76 -4.09 32.98
N GLN A 249 0.61 -4.77 32.81
CA GLN A 249 0.50 -6.14 33.26
C GLN A 249 1.35 -6.95 32.29
N SER A 250 2.55 -7.28 32.74
CA SER A 250 3.49 -8.09 31.98
C SER A 250 2.86 -9.46 31.80
N GLU A 251 2.12 -9.63 30.71
CA GLU A 251 1.84 -10.95 30.17
C GLU A 251 3.17 -11.67 30.04
N GLY A 252 3.22 -12.92 30.51
CA GLY A 252 4.42 -13.75 30.39
C GLY A 252 4.92 -13.80 28.94
N PRO A 253 6.18 -14.21 28.73
CA PRO A 253 6.76 -14.29 27.40
C PRO A 253 5.91 -15.21 26.52
N SER A 254 5.44 -14.64 25.42
CA SER A 254 4.61 -15.31 24.42
C SER A 254 5.14 -14.98 23.04
N TRP A 255 4.81 -15.81 22.04
CA TRP A 255 5.17 -15.56 20.64
C TRP A 255 4.71 -14.18 20.16
N SER A 256 3.46 -13.79 20.47
CA SER A 256 3.01 -12.43 20.15
C SER A 256 3.81 -11.35 20.86
N SER A 257 4.26 -11.56 22.11
CA SER A 257 5.10 -10.57 22.77
C SER A 257 6.46 -10.36 22.07
N ILE A 258 7.00 -11.40 21.41
CA ILE A 258 8.24 -11.31 20.62
C ILE A 258 7.96 -10.57 19.30
N GLU A 259 6.86 -10.90 18.63
CA GLU A 259 6.42 -10.18 17.42
C GLU A 259 6.14 -8.69 17.69
N ASP A 260 5.48 -8.39 18.82
CA ASP A 260 5.16 -7.03 19.26
C ASP A 260 6.45 -6.25 19.56
N GLU A 261 7.47 -6.89 20.13
CA GLU A 261 8.78 -6.26 20.38
C GLU A 261 9.49 -5.88 19.08
N LEU A 262 9.56 -6.81 18.11
CA LEU A 262 10.13 -6.52 16.80
C LEU A 262 9.36 -5.40 16.09
N THR A 263 8.04 -5.51 16.06
CA THR A 263 7.18 -4.57 15.38
C THR A 263 7.25 -3.18 16.02
N SER A 264 7.24 -3.10 17.35
CA SER A 264 7.34 -1.83 18.09
C SER A 264 8.70 -1.16 17.92
N THR A 265 9.79 -1.94 17.90
CA THR A 265 11.14 -1.39 17.68
C THR A 265 11.36 -0.97 16.23
N ALA A 266 10.87 -1.74 15.26
CA ALA A 266 10.86 -1.31 13.87
C ALA A 266 10.06 -0.01 13.70
N ARG A 267 8.95 0.14 14.43
CA ARG A 267 8.12 1.36 14.52
C ARG A 267 8.74 2.51 15.32
N SER A 268 9.85 2.34 16.03
CA SER A 268 10.47 3.47 16.75
C SER A 268 11.56 4.15 15.91
N ARG A 269 12.07 3.51 14.85
CA ARG A 269 13.14 4.04 13.99
C ARG A 269 12.68 5.16 13.05
N SER A 270 13.55 6.13 12.78
CA SER A 270 13.26 7.24 11.86
C SER A 270 12.97 6.76 10.43
N ALA A 271 12.22 7.55 9.63
CA ALA A 271 11.93 7.25 8.22
C ALA A 271 13.22 7.06 7.41
N SER A 272 14.19 7.94 7.64
CA SER A 272 15.53 7.90 7.04
C SER A 272 16.35 6.66 7.36
N LYS A 273 15.94 5.88 8.37
CA LYS A 273 16.61 4.65 8.82
C LYS A 273 15.56 3.58 9.14
N ALA A 274 14.61 3.40 8.22
CA ALA A 274 13.54 2.43 8.38
C ALA A 274 14.12 1.01 8.51
N LEU A 275 13.59 0.25 9.47
CA LEU A 275 13.85 -1.18 9.61
C LEU A 275 12.67 -1.95 9.05
N TYR A 276 12.89 -2.61 7.92
CA TYR A 276 11.96 -3.57 7.38
C TYR A 276 11.95 -4.80 8.29
N HIS A 277 10.77 -5.31 8.57
CA HIS A 277 10.63 -6.57 9.31
C HIS A 277 9.70 -7.50 8.56
N VAL A 278 9.99 -8.78 8.60
CA VAL A 278 9.14 -9.84 8.06
C VAL A 278 9.02 -10.91 9.12
N ILE A 279 7.79 -11.23 9.51
CA ILE A 279 7.52 -12.32 10.43
C ILE A 279 7.06 -13.51 9.58
N VAL A 280 7.82 -14.59 9.61
CA VAL A 280 7.48 -15.87 8.96
C VAL A 280 6.89 -16.76 10.05
N ARG A 281 5.57 -17.00 10.01
CA ARG A 281 4.90 -17.90 10.95
C ARG A 281 4.91 -19.32 10.41
N VAL A 282 5.34 -20.26 11.23
CA VAL A 282 5.39 -21.68 10.88
C VAL A 282 4.48 -22.50 11.78
N GLY A 283 3.88 -23.53 11.20
CA GLY A 283 3.09 -24.51 11.94
C GLY A 283 3.96 -25.38 12.85
N ASP A 284 3.31 -26.11 13.76
CA ASP A 284 4.02 -27.05 14.63
C ASP A 284 4.68 -28.16 13.78
N PRO A 285 5.95 -28.46 13.99
CA PRO A 285 6.61 -29.51 13.22
C PRO A 285 6.02 -30.87 13.57
N SER A 286 5.76 -31.68 12.55
CA SER A 286 5.27 -33.04 12.72
C SER A 286 6.39 -34.05 12.48
N PRO A 287 6.66 -34.99 13.41
CA PRO A 287 7.73 -35.96 13.26
C PRO A 287 7.46 -37.00 12.16
N ASP A 288 6.18 -37.22 11.82
CA ASP A 288 5.75 -38.29 10.93
C ASP A 288 5.41 -37.82 9.50
N HIS A 289 5.40 -36.51 9.25
CA HIS A 289 4.98 -35.99 7.96
C HIS A 289 6.13 -35.98 6.95
N ARG A 290 5.82 -36.52 5.77
CA ARG A 290 6.65 -36.33 4.59
C ARG A 290 6.43 -34.91 4.09
N ARG A 291 7.45 -34.34 3.43
CA ARG A 291 7.33 -33.02 2.80
C ARG A 291 6.08 -32.97 1.94
N GLY A 292 5.25 -32.00 2.26
CA GLY A 292 3.98 -31.75 1.62
C GLY A 292 4.05 -30.65 0.57
N LYS A 293 2.90 -30.37 -0.04
CA LYS A 293 2.68 -29.17 -0.82
C LYS A 293 2.73 -27.95 0.10
N VAL A 294 3.57 -26.97 -0.23
CA VAL A 294 3.70 -25.74 0.57
C VAL A 294 2.59 -24.76 0.22
N ARG A 295 1.95 -24.18 1.24
CA ARG A 295 0.97 -23.10 1.13
C ARG A 295 1.46 -21.91 1.95
N CYS A 296 1.41 -20.72 1.36
CA CYS A 296 1.68 -19.46 2.05
C CYS A 296 0.40 -18.62 2.11
N VAL A 297 0.12 -18.00 3.25
CA VAL A 297 -1.05 -17.13 3.44
C VAL A 297 -0.67 -15.83 4.16
N PRO A 298 -1.46 -14.77 4.00
CA PRO A 298 -1.32 -13.55 4.78
C PRO A 298 -1.25 -13.82 6.29
N ALA A 299 -0.43 -13.03 6.98
CA ALA A 299 -0.23 -13.12 8.42
C ALA A 299 -1.52 -12.96 9.26
N ASP A 300 -2.57 -12.35 8.73
CA ASP A 300 -3.86 -12.15 9.38
C ASP A 300 -4.86 -13.29 9.11
N GLU A 301 -4.56 -14.19 8.18
CA GLU A 301 -5.38 -15.38 7.91
C GLU A 301 -5.07 -16.45 8.97
N SER A 302 -6.10 -16.94 9.67
CA SER A 302 -5.96 -18.11 10.54
C SER A 302 -5.76 -19.34 9.67
N ILE A 303 -4.67 -20.05 9.92
CA ILE A 303 -4.30 -21.27 9.22
C ILE A 303 -3.85 -22.28 10.26
N GLU A 304 -4.19 -23.54 10.04
CA GLU A 304 -3.69 -24.65 10.83
C GLU A 304 -2.87 -25.54 9.90
N GLY A 305 -1.81 -26.14 10.43
CA GLY A 305 -0.95 -27.03 9.65
C GLY A 305 0.40 -27.23 10.32
N PHE A 306 1.20 -28.11 9.75
CA PHE A 306 2.57 -28.35 10.18
C PHE A 306 3.56 -27.64 9.26
N THR A 307 4.81 -27.51 9.69
CA THR A 307 5.88 -27.02 8.81
C THR A 307 7.18 -27.72 9.16
N SER A 308 7.76 -28.39 8.18
CA SER A 308 9.09 -28.99 8.33
C SER A 308 10.18 -27.92 8.55
N PRO A 309 11.25 -28.23 9.30
CA PRO A 309 12.40 -27.33 9.47
C PRO A 309 13.00 -26.88 8.13
N GLU A 310 12.98 -27.73 7.10
CA GLU A 310 13.52 -27.39 5.78
C GLU A 310 12.64 -26.41 5.00
N THR A 311 11.31 -26.51 5.13
CA THR A 311 10.37 -25.55 4.54
C THR A 311 10.41 -24.23 5.28
N ALA A 312 10.55 -24.24 6.61
CA ALA A 312 10.77 -23.03 7.41
C ALA A 312 12.07 -22.31 7.01
N ALA A 313 13.18 -23.05 6.89
CA ALA A 313 14.46 -22.50 6.45
C ALA A 313 14.40 -21.96 5.01
N GLU A 314 13.72 -22.68 4.11
CA GLU A 314 13.52 -22.23 2.73
C GLU A 314 12.66 -20.95 2.67
N ALA A 315 11.57 -20.89 3.44
CA ALA A 315 10.72 -19.71 3.50
C ALA A 315 11.54 -18.46 3.90
N ILE A 316 12.38 -18.57 4.93
CA ILE A 316 13.27 -17.47 5.36
C ILE A 316 14.26 -17.09 4.26
N LEU A 317 14.88 -18.07 3.60
CA LEU A 317 15.81 -17.81 2.50
C LEU A 317 15.11 -17.05 1.35
N GLN A 318 13.91 -17.49 1.00
CA GLN A 318 13.12 -16.88 -0.07
C GLN A 318 12.63 -15.48 0.27
N VAL A 319 12.47 -15.13 1.56
CA VAL A 319 12.21 -13.74 1.98
C VAL A 319 13.31 -12.79 1.51
N PHE A 320 14.55 -13.26 1.48
CA PHE A 320 15.68 -12.49 0.97
C PHE A 320 15.74 -12.47 -0.55
N ASN A 321 15.67 -13.65 -1.17
CA ASN A 321 15.79 -13.79 -2.62
C ASN A 321 14.68 -13.06 -3.41
N ARG A 322 13.48 -12.98 -2.84
CA ARG A 322 12.32 -12.35 -3.49
C ARG A 322 12.01 -10.94 -2.96
N SER A 323 12.84 -10.38 -2.09
CA SER A 323 12.58 -9.09 -1.45
C SER A 323 11.20 -8.98 -0.77
N VAL A 324 10.72 -10.09 -0.19
CA VAL A 324 9.46 -10.11 0.57
C VAL A 324 9.54 -9.09 1.70
N ASN A 325 8.51 -8.27 1.85
CA ASN A 325 8.45 -7.17 2.81
C ASN A 325 7.22 -7.26 3.73
N THR A 326 6.40 -8.27 3.54
CA THR A 326 5.15 -8.50 4.28
C THR A 326 5.26 -9.81 5.04
N SER A 327 4.79 -9.81 6.28
CA SER A 327 4.71 -11.02 7.11
C SER A 327 3.68 -12.00 6.55
N PHE A 328 3.95 -13.29 6.67
CA PHE A 328 3.09 -14.36 6.17
C PHE A 328 3.20 -15.61 7.04
N ALA A 329 2.25 -16.51 6.90
CA ALA A 329 2.31 -17.85 7.46
C ALA A 329 2.59 -18.87 6.36
N VAL A 330 3.37 -19.90 6.68
CA VAL A 330 3.66 -21.03 5.80
C VAL A 330 3.26 -22.33 6.51
N VAL A 331 2.58 -23.21 5.79
CA VAL A 331 2.27 -24.57 6.23
C VAL A 331 2.47 -25.55 5.09
N GLU A 332 2.61 -26.82 5.43
CA GLU A 332 2.64 -27.94 4.50
C GLU A 332 1.30 -28.69 4.54
N GLU A 333 0.79 -29.00 3.37
CA GLU A 333 -0.41 -29.83 3.14
C GLU A 333 -0.01 -31.14 2.46
N ASP A 334 -0.84 -32.17 2.53
CA ASP A 334 -0.56 -33.43 1.84
C ASP A 334 -0.43 -33.23 0.32
N GLY A 335 0.74 -33.56 -0.25
CA GLY A 335 1.00 -33.48 -1.68
C GLY A 335 2.48 -33.59 -2.04
N ASP A 336 2.78 -34.03 -3.26
CA ASP A 336 4.15 -34.21 -3.78
C ASP A 336 4.61 -33.05 -4.69
N GLU A 337 3.85 -31.96 -4.75
CA GLU A 337 4.16 -30.82 -5.61
C GLU A 337 5.31 -29.99 -5.03
N GLN A 338 6.38 -29.80 -5.83
CA GLN A 338 7.46 -28.91 -5.46
C GLN A 338 6.92 -27.47 -5.35
N ALA A 339 7.22 -26.82 -4.24
CA ALA A 339 6.83 -25.43 -4.00
C ALA A 339 7.43 -24.48 -5.04
N ASP A 340 6.57 -23.81 -5.82
CA ASP A 340 6.98 -22.63 -6.59
C ASP A 340 6.99 -21.41 -5.66
N TRP A 341 8.08 -21.24 -4.93
CA TRP A 341 8.26 -20.10 -4.02
C TRP A 341 8.13 -18.74 -4.70
N GLY A 342 8.45 -18.66 -6.01
CA GLY A 342 8.31 -17.42 -6.77
C GLY A 342 6.85 -17.00 -6.88
N GLU A 343 5.95 -17.97 -7.10
CA GLU A 343 4.52 -17.73 -7.16
C GLU A 343 3.88 -17.61 -5.76
N LEU A 344 4.26 -18.49 -4.83
CA LEU A 344 3.71 -18.53 -3.48
C LEU A 344 3.98 -17.25 -2.69
N LEU A 345 5.17 -16.66 -2.85
CA LEU A 345 5.55 -15.47 -2.08
C LEU A 345 5.21 -14.16 -2.77
N LEU A 346 4.77 -14.21 -4.02
CA LEU A 346 4.46 -13.04 -4.82
C LEU A 346 3.48 -12.07 -4.15
N PRO A 347 2.40 -12.53 -3.46
CA PRO A 347 1.50 -11.63 -2.74
C PRO A 347 2.16 -10.83 -1.62
N PHE A 348 3.34 -11.26 -1.15
CA PHE A 348 4.09 -10.64 -0.05
C PHE A 348 5.27 -9.78 -0.53
N VAL A 349 5.46 -9.62 -1.84
CA VAL A 349 6.49 -8.74 -2.45
C VAL A 349 5.85 -7.41 -2.83
N GLY A 350 5.92 -6.45 -1.90
CA GLY A 350 5.00 -5.32 -1.86
C GLY A 350 3.60 -5.82 -1.47
N PRO A 351 2.79 -5.05 -0.72
CA PRO A 351 1.37 -5.36 -0.59
C PRO A 351 0.74 -5.37 -2.00
N GLU A 352 0.52 -6.54 -2.56
CA GLU A 352 -0.12 -6.70 -3.86
C GLU A 352 -1.59 -6.30 -3.70
N LEU A 353 -2.02 -5.32 -4.50
CA LEU A 353 -3.40 -4.84 -4.48
C LEU A 353 -4.24 -5.52 -5.56
N TRP A 354 -3.61 -5.86 -6.68
CA TRP A 354 -4.31 -6.39 -7.85
C TRP A 354 -3.34 -7.04 -8.85
N ARG A 355 -3.85 -7.99 -9.63
CA ARG A 355 -3.11 -8.73 -10.67
C ARG A 355 -4.01 -9.08 -11.84
N LEU A 356 -3.44 -9.10 -13.05
CA LEU A 356 -4.08 -9.59 -14.25
C LEU A 356 -3.05 -10.20 -15.22
N GLU A 357 -3.37 -11.36 -15.81
CA GLU A 357 -2.57 -11.95 -16.87
C GLU A 357 -2.73 -11.17 -18.18
N VAL A 358 -1.65 -11.00 -18.94
CA VAL A 358 -1.62 -10.24 -20.18
C VAL A 358 -0.95 -11.02 -21.30
N LYS A 359 -1.39 -10.78 -22.53
CA LYS A 359 -0.89 -11.50 -23.72
C LYS A 359 0.46 -11.00 -24.22
N SER A 360 0.83 -9.75 -23.91
CA SER A 360 2.04 -9.11 -24.43
C SER A 360 2.59 -8.09 -23.45
N VAL A 361 3.82 -8.32 -22.95
CA VAL A 361 4.52 -7.40 -22.04
C VAL A 361 4.64 -6.02 -22.65
N THR A 362 5.20 -5.93 -23.86
CA THR A 362 5.50 -4.66 -24.52
C THR A 362 4.25 -3.81 -24.71
N ARG A 363 3.15 -4.41 -25.18
CA ARG A 363 1.89 -3.67 -25.37
C ARG A 363 1.32 -3.17 -24.04
N THR A 364 1.38 -3.99 -22.99
CA THR A 364 0.91 -3.62 -21.65
C THR A 364 1.75 -2.50 -21.05
N VAL A 365 3.08 -2.54 -21.17
CA VAL A 365 3.96 -1.47 -20.68
C VAL A 365 3.66 -0.15 -21.40
N LEU A 366 3.56 -0.18 -22.73
CA LEU A 366 3.23 1.01 -23.51
C LEU A 366 1.85 1.59 -23.15
N PHE A 367 0.85 0.72 -22.98
CA PHE A 367 -0.47 1.13 -22.51
C PHE A 367 -0.39 1.80 -21.14
N LEU A 368 0.28 1.19 -20.16
CA LEU A 368 0.42 1.74 -18.81
C LEU A 368 1.06 3.12 -18.81
N GLN A 369 2.14 3.29 -19.57
CA GLN A 369 2.83 4.57 -19.69
C GLN A 369 1.92 5.62 -20.32
N GLN A 370 1.31 5.33 -21.48
CA GLN A 370 0.39 6.27 -22.15
C GLN A 370 -0.82 6.62 -21.29
N TRP A 371 -1.43 5.62 -20.64
CA TRP A 371 -2.53 5.79 -19.71
C TRP A 371 -2.16 6.72 -18.55
N SER A 372 -0.96 6.55 -17.99
CA SER A 372 -0.49 7.42 -16.91
C SER A 372 -0.33 8.88 -17.34
N ASP A 373 0.18 9.14 -18.55
CA ASP A 373 0.32 10.50 -19.07
C ASP A 373 -1.03 11.14 -19.39
N GLU A 374 -1.94 10.39 -20.01
CA GLU A 374 -3.24 10.89 -20.44
C GLU A 374 -4.08 11.38 -19.25
N PHE A 375 -4.11 10.61 -18.17
CA PHE A 375 -4.99 10.86 -17.02
C PHE A 375 -4.29 11.58 -15.86
N PHE A 376 -2.97 11.44 -15.71
CA PHE A 376 -2.23 11.96 -14.56
C PHE A 376 -1.02 12.82 -14.94
N GLY A 377 -0.80 13.08 -16.23
CA GLY A 377 0.26 13.96 -16.75
C GLY A 377 0.14 15.44 -16.31
N PRO A 378 1.11 16.28 -16.71
CA PRO A 378 1.09 17.71 -16.40
C PRO A 378 -0.22 18.38 -16.80
N GLY A 379 -0.79 19.19 -15.90
CA GLY A 379 -2.07 19.88 -16.12
C GLY A 379 -3.32 19.00 -15.95
N LYS A 380 -3.17 17.69 -15.71
CA LYS A 380 -4.31 16.80 -15.43
C LYS A 380 -4.62 16.75 -13.94
N SER A 381 -5.91 16.67 -13.63
CA SER A 381 -6.40 16.64 -12.25
C SER A 381 -6.85 15.23 -11.88
N ALA A 382 -6.05 14.54 -11.05
CA ALA A 382 -6.36 13.21 -10.54
C ALA A 382 -7.70 13.16 -9.75
N LEU A 383 -8.13 14.30 -9.20
CA LEU A 383 -9.41 14.46 -8.51
C LEU A 383 -10.61 14.11 -9.39
N LYS A 384 -10.53 14.35 -10.71
CA LYS A 384 -11.60 13.99 -11.67
C LYS A 384 -11.83 12.47 -11.73
N HIS A 385 -10.85 11.68 -11.29
CA HIS A 385 -10.89 10.23 -11.27
C HIS A 385 -11.09 9.66 -9.85
N GLY A 386 -11.47 10.50 -8.88
CA GLY A 386 -11.73 10.08 -7.50
C GLY A 386 -10.46 9.93 -6.64
N VAL A 387 -9.28 10.22 -7.20
CA VAL A 387 -8.02 10.20 -6.47
C VAL A 387 -7.91 11.49 -5.65
N LYS A 388 -8.19 11.39 -4.35
CA LYS A 388 -8.25 12.56 -3.44
C LYS A 388 -6.89 13.15 -3.10
N THR A 389 -5.85 12.33 -3.17
CA THR A 389 -4.48 12.74 -2.86
C THR A 389 -3.77 13.07 -4.18
N PRO A 390 -3.12 14.23 -4.31
CA PRO A 390 -2.35 14.52 -5.52
C PRO A 390 -1.30 13.43 -5.75
N VAL A 391 -1.08 13.07 -7.02
CA VAL A 391 -0.14 12.02 -7.41
C VAL A 391 0.96 12.62 -8.27
N GLN A 392 2.19 12.14 -8.08
CA GLN A 392 3.22 12.19 -9.10
C GLN A 392 3.44 10.77 -9.60
N PHE A 393 3.88 10.64 -10.85
CA PHE A 393 4.28 9.35 -11.36
C PHE A 393 5.60 9.43 -12.11
N GLU A 394 6.27 8.28 -12.19
CA GLU A 394 7.49 8.08 -12.96
C GLU A 394 7.31 6.83 -13.81
N ARG A 395 7.70 6.91 -15.09
CA ARG A 395 7.72 5.74 -15.98
C ARG A 395 8.91 4.86 -15.60
N THR A 396 8.69 3.56 -15.54
CA THR A 396 9.75 2.56 -15.37
C THR A 396 9.86 1.72 -16.64
N PRO A 397 10.98 1.02 -16.87
CA PRO A 397 11.10 0.11 -18.02
C PRO A 397 10.01 -0.98 -18.05
N SER A 398 9.47 -1.33 -16.88
CA SER A 398 8.47 -2.38 -16.71
C SER A 398 7.06 -1.85 -16.46
N GLY A 399 6.82 -0.54 -16.44
CA GLY A 399 5.50 0.01 -16.14
C GLY A 399 5.53 1.45 -15.63
N VAL A 400 4.82 1.70 -14.53
CA VAL A 400 4.64 3.05 -13.96
C VAL A 400 4.59 3.00 -12.44
N LEU A 401 5.27 3.94 -11.79
CA LEU A 401 5.26 4.13 -10.34
C LEU A 401 4.50 5.41 -9.99
N PHE A 402 3.39 5.30 -9.28
CA PHE A 402 2.65 6.43 -8.70
C PHE A 402 3.06 6.62 -7.25
N LYS A 403 3.41 7.84 -6.85
CA LYS A 403 3.59 8.23 -5.46
C LYS A 403 2.62 9.33 -5.08
N PHE A 404 2.05 9.22 -3.89
CA PHE A 404 1.16 10.25 -3.36
C PHE A 404 1.97 11.43 -2.84
N ARG A 405 1.51 12.64 -3.13
CA ARG A 405 2.08 13.87 -2.58
C ARG A 405 1.38 14.24 -1.28
N PRO A 406 2.13 14.69 -0.26
CA PRO A 406 1.51 15.37 0.86
C PRO A 406 0.73 16.59 0.36
N LEU A 407 -0.37 16.91 1.05
CA LEU A 407 -1.17 18.12 0.78
C LEU A 407 -0.47 19.42 1.21
N THR A 408 0.80 19.34 1.59
CA THR A 408 1.61 20.49 1.98
C THR A 408 2.08 21.26 0.75
N GLU A 409 2.32 22.56 0.90
CA GLU A 409 2.77 23.45 -0.19
C GLU A 409 4.21 23.18 -0.68
N ARG A 410 4.87 22.13 -0.18
CA ARG A 410 6.24 21.80 -0.59
C ARG A 410 6.21 20.96 -1.85
N ASP A 411 6.83 21.49 -2.91
CA ASP A 411 7.22 20.70 -4.07
C ASP A 411 8.40 19.80 -3.69
N GLU A 412 8.07 18.62 -3.18
CA GLU A 412 9.02 17.53 -2.97
C GLU A 412 9.26 16.81 -4.30
N SER A 413 10.51 16.45 -4.57
CA SER A 413 10.86 15.63 -5.72
C SER A 413 10.33 14.20 -5.53
N PHE A 414 10.09 13.52 -6.64
CA PHE A 414 9.52 12.17 -6.64
C PHE A 414 10.28 11.17 -5.75
N GLU A 415 11.61 11.24 -5.73
CA GLU A 415 12.47 10.40 -4.88
C GLU A 415 12.19 10.60 -3.38
N ASN A 416 11.80 11.81 -2.97
CA ASN A 416 11.56 12.20 -1.59
C ASN A 416 10.12 11.99 -1.12
N LEU A 417 9.20 11.57 -2.00
CA LEU A 417 7.81 11.33 -1.61
C LEU A 417 7.70 10.08 -0.73
N GLU A 418 7.28 10.29 0.52
CA GLU A 418 7.12 9.25 1.54
C GLU A 418 5.64 8.87 1.81
N GLU A 419 4.64 9.53 1.20
CA GLU A 419 3.22 9.23 1.48
C GLU A 419 2.67 7.95 0.82
N GLY A 420 3.56 7.05 0.40
CA GLY A 420 3.21 5.79 -0.22
C GLY A 420 2.83 5.95 -1.69
N GLY A 421 2.27 4.88 -2.28
CA GLY A 421 1.91 4.89 -3.68
C GLY A 421 1.54 3.51 -4.23
N ILE A 422 1.33 3.45 -5.54
CA ILE A 422 1.10 2.21 -6.28
C ILE A 422 2.09 2.12 -7.42
N GLU A 423 2.73 0.98 -7.57
CA GLU A 423 3.48 0.63 -8.76
C GLU A 423 2.68 -0.37 -9.60
N PHE A 424 2.45 -0.03 -10.86
CA PHE A 424 1.97 -0.95 -11.87
C PHE A 424 3.19 -1.52 -12.60
N VAL A 425 3.44 -2.81 -12.43
CA VAL A 425 4.59 -3.51 -13.02
C VAL A 425 4.09 -4.62 -13.93
N VAL A 426 4.65 -4.66 -15.13
CA VAL A 426 4.49 -5.76 -16.07
C VAL A 426 5.67 -6.69 -15.94
N GLU A 427 5.40 -7.96 -15.66
CA GLU A 427 6.39 -8.99 -15.44
C GLU A 427 6.13 -10.14 -16.42
N GLU A 428 7.19 -10.79 -16.90
CA GLU A 428 7.12 -12.04 -17.68
C GLU A 428 8.08 -13.06 -17.05
N PRO A 429 7.67 -13.68 -15.94
CA PRO A 429 8.48 -14.66 -15.25
C PRO A 429 8.51 -15.96 -16.08
N GLU A 430 9.62 -16.69 -16.02
CA GLU A 430 9.79 -17.92 -16.83
C GLU A 430 8.74 -19.00 -16.52
N SER A 431 8.20 -19.02 -15.29
CA SER A 431 7.28 -20.06 -14.83
C SER A 431 5.80 -19.77 -15.06
N CYS A 432 5.42 -18.56 -15.48
CA CYS A 432 4.02 -18.17 -15.58
C CYS A 432 3.74 -17.20 -16.73
N PRO A 433 2.48 -17.05 -17.16
CA PRO A 433 2.12 -16.07 -18.19
C PRO A 433 2.54 -14.66 -17.79
N ALA A 434 2.86 -13.84 -18.80
CA ALA A 434 3.08 -12.42 -18.59
C ALA A 434 1.89 -11.80 -17.85
N ARG A 435 2.14 -10.85 -16.96
CA ARG A 435 1.12 -10.27 -16.08
C ARG A 435 1.41 -8.82 -15.76
N VAL A 436 0.35 -8.07 -15.47
CA VAL A 436 0.43 -6.78 -14.79
C VAL A 436 0.06 -6.96 -13.32
N ARG A 437 0.84 -6.35 -12.45
CA ARG A 437 0.63 -6.32 -11.00
C ARG A 437 0.57 -4.88 -10.54
N ALA A 438 -0.39 -4.58 -9.69
CA ALA A 438 -0.41 -3.35 -8.93
C ALA A 438 0.03 -3.66 -7.50
N ARG A 439 1.16 -3.10 -7.08
CA ARG A 439 1.74 -3.29 -5.75
C ARG A 439 1.86 -1.96 -5.04
N ARG A 440 1.62 -1.93 -3.72
CA ARG A 440 1.94 -0.73 -2.94
C ARG A 440 3.45 -0.49 -3.01
N CYS A 441 3.84 0.75 -3.28
CA CYS A 441 5.23 1.19 -3.25
C CYS A 441 5.45 2.15 -2.07
N CYS A 442 6.73 2.44 -1.76
CA CYS A 442 7.10 3.31 -0.65
C CYS A 442 6.42 2.89 0.66
N TYR A 443 6.39 1.59 0.94
CA TYR A 443 5.85 1.06 2.17
C TYR A 443 6.87 1.24 3.30
N GLY A 444 6.38 1.76 4.41
CA GLY A 444 7.13 1.91 5.65
C GLY A 444 6.12 2.10 6.77
N TRP A 445 6.49 1.84 8.01
CA TRP A 445 5.53 1.91 9.11
C TRP A 445 4.97 3.33 9.35
N LYS A 446 5.71 4.38 8.95
CA LYS A 446 5.25 5.78 8.99
C LYS A 446 4.37 6.16 7.81
N VAL A 447 4.38 5.34 6.78
CA VAL A 447 3.67 5.61 5.53
C VAL A 447 2.24 5.19 5.73
N ILE A 448 1.35 6.18 5.81
CA ILE A 448 -0.08 5.94 5.95
C ILE A 448 -0.61 5.55 4.56
N PRO A 449 -1.05 4.30 4.34
CA PRO A 449 -1.60 3.88 3.06
C PRO A 449 -2.79 4.77 2.70
N LYS A 450 -2.81 5.29 1.48
CA LYS A 450 -3.91 6.13 1.00
C LYS A 450 -4.96 5.26 0.34
N GLU A 451 -5.52 4.30 1.08
CA GLU A 451 -6.36 3.20 0.54
C GLU A 451 -7.48 3.67 -0.39
N ASN A 452 -8.10 4.82 -0.08
CA ASN A 452 -9.12 5.41 -0.95
C ASN A 452 -8.57 5.89 -2.30
N SER A 453 -7.39 6.51 -2.30
CA SER A 453 -6.72 6.98 -3.52
C SER A 453 -6.13 5.80 -4.30
N GLU A 454 -5.59 4.81 -3.59
CA GLU A 454 -5.12 3.54 -4.15
C GLU A 454 -6.25 2.80 -4.89
N ARG A 455 -7.39 2.63 -4.22
CA ARG A 455 -8.59 2.01 -4.81
C ARG A 455 -9.10 2.79 -6.02
N ALA A 456 -9.15 4.13 -5.96
CA ALA A 456 -9.59 4.95 -7.08
C ALA A 456 -8.69 4.79 -8.32
N LEU A 457 -7.36 4.75 -8.13
CA LEU A 457 -6.40 4.47 -9.21
C LEU A 457 -6.65 3.08 -9.83
N LEU A 458 -6.82 2.06 -9.00
CA LEU A 458 -7.09 0.69 -9.45
C LEU A 458 -8.41 0.56 -10.21
N GLU A 459 -9.49 1.15 -9.69
CA GLU A 459 -10.81 1.12 -10.33
C GLU A 459 -10.81 1.84 -11.68
N LYS A 460 -10.10 2.97 -11.79
CA LYS A 460 -9.91 3.68 -13.07
C LYS A 460 -9.12 2.81 -14.05
N PHE A 461 -7.98 2.28 -13.63
CA PHE A 461 -7.16 1.40 -14.47
C PHE A 461 -7.93 0.18 -14.98
N GLN A 462 -8.60 -0.55 -14.08
CA GLN A 462 -9.38 -1.74 -14.44
C GLN A 462 -10.52 -1.44 -15.41
N ARG A 463 -11.14 -0.25 -15.32
CA ARG A 463 -12.18 0.16 -16.26
C ARG A 463 -11.60 0.39 -17.65
N ASP A 464 -10.56 1.19 -17.75
CA ASP A 464 -9.96 1.56 -19.03
C ASP A 464 -9.28 0.36 -19.71
N TRP A 465 -8.67 -0.53 -18.92
CA TRP A 465 -8.08 -1.76 -19.43
C TRP A 465 -9.12 -2.65 -20.14
N LYS A 466 -10.32 -2.78 -19.57
CA LYS A 466 -11.41 -3.56 -20.16
C LYS A 466 -11.89 -3.00 -21.50
N GLU A 467 -11.77 -1.69 -21.72
CA GLU A 467 -12.14 -1.05 -22.98
C GLU A 467 -11.11 -1.34 -24.09
N VAL A 468 -9.83 -1.48 -23.74
CA VAL A 468 -8.74 -1.77 -24.69
C VAL A 468 -8.61 -3.26 -25.03
N GLU A 469 -9.10 -4.14 -24.15
CA GLU A 469 -9.09 -5.59 -24.39
C GLU A 469 -10.20 -6.05 -25.36
N GLN A 470 -11.29 -5.27 -25.47
CA GLN A 470 -12.38 -5.49 -26.43
C GLN A 470 -11.97 -5.01 -27.83
#